data_AF-A0AAP8U2Y1-F1
#
_entry.id   AF-A0AAP8U2Y1-F1
#
_cell.length_a   1.000
_cell.length_b   1.000
_cell.length_c   1.000
_cell.angle_alpha   90.00
_cell.angle_beta   90.00
_cell.angle_gamma   90.00
#
_symmetry.space_group_name_H-M   'P 1'
#
loop_
_entity.id
_entity.type
_entity.pdbx_description
1 polymer ?
#
loop_
_entity_poly.entity_id
_entity_poly.type
_entity_poly.pdbx_seq_one_letter_code
_entity_poly.pdbx_strand_id
1 'polypeptide(L)' 'MATRVSYPMEIKMKAVEMRLAGIPVKEVMDQLCIKNKTQLKTWMRWYRNGETHR' A
#
# COMPACT_ATOMS: atom_id res chain seq x y z
N MET A 1 5.60 18.72 -14.36
CA MET A 1 4.43 18.33 -13.53
C MET A 1 4.61 16.88 -13.10
N ALA A 2 4.74 16.59 -11.80
CA ALA A 2 4.83 15.21 -11.34
C ALA A 2 3.43 14.57 -11.43
N THR A 3 3.27 13.58 -12.33
CA THR A 3 2.03 12.82 -12.44
C THR A 3 1.82 12.04 -11.14
N ARG A 4 0.82 12.47 -10.37
CA ARG A 4 0.48 11.82 -9.10
C ARG A 4 -0.11 10.44 -9.41
N VAL A 5 0.68 9.39 -9.23
CA VAL A 5 0.22 8.01 -9.40
C VAL A 5 -0.75 7.70 -8.26
N SER A 6 -2.04 7.63 -8.60
CA SER A 6 -3.08 7.13 -7.69
C SER A 6 -3.21 5.63 -7.91
N TYR A 7 -3.11 4.86 -6.83
CA TYR A 7 -3.36 3.42 -6.86
C TYR A 7 -4.85 3.16 -6.53
N PRO A 8 -5.52 2.25 -7.25
CA PRO A 8 -6.89 1.86 -6.94
C PRO A 8 -6.97 1.18 -5.56
N MET A 9 -8.15 1.22 -4.95
CA MET A 9 -8.36 0.69 -3.60
C MET A 9 -8.02 -0.79 -3.48
N GLU A 10 -8.26 -1.57 -4.52
CA GLU A 10 -7.88 -2.99 -4.61
C GLU A 10 -6.38 -3.20 -4.37
N ILE A 11 -5.54 -2.37 -4.98
CA ILE A 11 -4.08 -2.46 -4.80
C ILE A 11 -3.68 -2.06 -3.38
N LYS A 12 -4.33 -1.03 -2.81
CA LYS A 12 -4.08 -0.61 -1.41
C LYS A 12 -4.43 -1.73 -0.43
N MET A 13 -5.61 -2.34 -0.59
CA MET A 13 -6.08 -3.43 0.28
C MET A 13 -5.20 -4.67 0.13
N LYS A 14 -4.91 -5.09 -1.10
CA LYS A 14 -4.03 -6.23 -1.39
C LYS A 14 -2.64 -6.05 -0.76
N ALA A 15 -2.10 -4.85 -0.82
CA ALA A 15 -0.82 -4.53 -0.20
C ALA A 15 -0.86 -4.63 1.34
N VAL A 16 -1.98 -4.26 1.96
CA VAL A 16 -2.20 -4.41 3.40
C VAL A 16 -2.38 -5.88 3.78
N GLU A 17 -3.18 -6.65 3.03
CA GLU A 17 -3.36 -8.09 3.24
C GLU A 17 -2.04 -8.85 3.16
N MET A 18 -1.23 -8.59 2.14
CA MET A 18 0.11 -9.17 2.02
C MET A 18 1.00 -8.83 3.22
N ARG A 19 0.90 -7.61 3.74
CA ARG A 19 1.64 -7.19 4.94
C ARG A 19 1.13 -7.86 6.21
N LEU A 20 -0.17 -8.15 6.31
CA LEU A 20 -0.75 -8.94 7.41
C LEU A 20 -0.36 -10.42 7.31
N ALA A 21 -0.20 -10.94 6.09
CA ALA A 21 0.31 -12.29 5.83
C ALA A 21 1.83 -12.44 6.11
N GLY A 22 2.51 -11.38 6.56
CA GLY A 22 3.93 -11.40 6.90
C GLY A 22 4.87 -11.20 5.71
N ILE A 23 4.36 -10.87 4.53
CA ILE A 23 5.19 -10.66 3.33
C ILE A 23 6.07 -9.40 3.52
N PRO A 24 7.35 -9.48 3.15
CA PRO A 24 8.26 -8.34 3.24
C PRO A 24 7.84 -7.20 2.30
N VAL A 25 8.06 -5.96 2.74
CA VAL A 25 7.68 -4.74 1.99
C VAL A 25 8.25 -4.73 0.56
N LYS A 26 9.48 -5.22 0.38
CA LYS A 26 10.12 -5.26 -0.94
C LYS A 26 9.33 -6.11 -1.93
N GLU A 27 8.85 -7.26 -1.49
CA GLU A 27 8.12 -8.20 -2.33
C GLU A 27 6.72 -7.70 -2.66
N VAL A 28 6.05 -7.05 -1.70
CA VAL A 28 4.78 -6.35 -1.95
C VAL A 28 4.95 -5.21 -2.96
N MET A 29 6.07 -4.47 -2.87
CA MET A 29 6.36 -3.40 -3.83
C MET A 29 6.63 -3.93 -5.23
N ASP A 30 7.35 -5.04 -5.34
CA ASP A 30 7.66 -5.68 -6.62
C ASP A 30 6.39 -6.25 -7.28
N GLN A 31 5.60 -7.02 -6.54
CA GLN A 31 4.36 -7.64 -7.04
C GLN A 31 3.28 -6.63 -7.43
N LEU A 32 3.20 -5.50 -6.71
CA LEU A 32 2.19 -4.47 -6.97
C LEU A 32 2.74 -3.28 -7.77
N CYS A 33 3.98 -3.38 -8.27
CA CYS A 33 4.70 -2.31 -8.98
C CYS A 33 4.66 -0.96 -8.23
N ILE A 34 4.65 -0.99 -6.89
CA ILE A 34 4.60 0.22 -6.06
C ILE A 34 6.00 0.81 -5.98
N LYS A 35 6.16 2.00 -6.54
CA LYS A 35 7.46 2.69 -6.53
C LYS A 35 7.89 3.17 -5.14
N ASN A 36 6.94 3.53 -4.28
CA ASN A 36 7.21 4.22 -3.02
C ASN A 36 6.80 3.41 -1.78
N LYS A 37 7.80 2.94 -1.02
CA LYS A 37 7.59 2.24 0.27
C LYS A 37 6.82 3.05 1.30
N THR A 38 6.87 4.38 1.21
CA THR A 38 6.14 5.29 2.10
C THR A 38 4.63 5.20 1.92
N GLN A 39 4.15 4.92 0.70
CA GLN A 39 2.71 4.71 0.45
C GLN A 39 2.20 3.49 1.21
N LEU A 40 2.97 2.40 1.22
CA LEU A 40 2.62 1.19 1.95
C LEU A 40 2.56 1.43 3.47
N LYS A 41 3.48 2.24 4.01
CA LYS A 41 3.44 2.66 5.43
C LYS A 41 2.18 3.47 5.73
N THR A 42 1.78 4.39 4.84
CA THR A 42 0.55 5.16 4.97
C THR A 42 -0.68 4.25 4.97
N TRP A 43 -0.76 3.28 4.05
CA TRP A 43 -1.89 2.35 4.00
C TRP A 43 -1.97 1.42 5.22
N MET A 44 -0.83 0.96 5.74
CA MET A 44 -0.82 0.22 7.02
C MET A 44 -1.28 1.10 8.19
N ARG A 45 -0.93 2.40 8.20
CA ARG A 45 -1.39 3.32 9.24
C ARG A 45 -2.91 3.53 9.16
N TRP A 46 -3.44 3.72 7.96
CA TRP A 46 -4.88 3.81 7.70
C TRP A 46 -5.62 2.56 8.17
N TYR A 47 -5.11 1.38 7.83
CA TYR A 47 -5.69 0.11 8.28
C TYR A 47 -5.71 -0.01 9.81
N ARG A 48 -4.61 0.37 10.49
CA ARG A 48 -4.54 0.36 11.97
C ARG A 48 -5.46 1.38 12.62
N ASN A 49 -5.67 2.52 11.98
CA ASN A 49 -6.56 3.57 12.47
C ASN A 49 -8.04 3.30 12.14
N GLY A 50 -8.37 2.28 11.34
CA GLY A 50 -9.71 2.08 10.80
C GLY A 50 -10.15 3.17 9.81
N GLU A 51 -9.21 3.97 9.30
CA GLU A 51 -9.47 5.08 8.38
C GLU A 51 -9.39 4.56 6.94
N THR A 52 -10.52 4.15 6.34
CA THR A 52 -10.53 3.58 4.98
C THR A 52 -10.50 4.60 3.84
N HIS A 53 -10.54 5.91 4.10
CA HIS A 53 -10.75 6.91 3.04
C HIS A 53 -9.98 8.22 3.24
N ARG A 54 -8.89 8.41 2.48
CA ARG A 54 -8.51 9.73 1.94
C ARG A 54 -7.76 9.63 0.62
#